data_AF-A0AA35R4G0-F1
#
_entry.id   AF-A0AA35R4G0-F1
#
_cell.length_a   1.000
_cell.length_b   1.000
_cell.length_c   1.000
_cell.angle_alpha   90.00
_cell.angle_beta   90.00
_cell.angle_gamma   90.00
#
_symmetry.space_group_name_H-M   'P 1'
#
loop_
_entity.id
_entity.type
_entity.pdbx_description
1 polymer ?
#
loop_
_entity_poly.entity_id
_entity_poly.type
_entity_poly.pdbx_seq_one_letter_code
_entity_poly.pdbx_strand_id
1 'polypeptide(L)'
;MTANSQPTLRELVEDFLYREAALLDDWRLDDWVSLFTEDGRYVVPTTDLPEGDPQRDLVFIDDDITRLRARAVRLNSRRAHREYPWSRTRRFVSNVRVEETNDGELRVTSNVLVYRSAAVRELPSSAVSTTS
;
A
#
# COMPACT_ATOMS: atom_id res chain seq x y z
N MET A 1 39.07 11.14 2.93
CA MET A 1 38.22 12.21 2.39
C MET A 1 36.88 11.58 2.04
N THR A 2 35.90 11.64 2.93
CA THR A 2 34.53 11.25 2.62
C THR A 2 33.86 12.46 1.99
N ALA A 3 33.53 12.39 0.70
CA ALA A 3 32.73 13.42 0.06
C ALA A 3 31.33 13.39 0.70
N ASN A 4 30.98 14.46 1.43
CA ASN A 4 29.60 14.72 1.84
C ASN A 4 28.83 15.17 0.58
N SER A 5 28.38 14.20 -0.22
CA SER A 5 27.43 14.48 -1.30
C SER A 5 26.04 14.60 -0.68
N GLN A 6 25.39 15.74 -0.90
CA GLN A 6 23.98 15.90 -0.54
C GLN A 6 23.14 14.93 -1.39
N PRO A 7 22.10 14.30 -0.82
CA PRO A 7 21.23 13.41 -1.57
C PRO A 7 20.50 14.21 -2.67
N THR A 8 20.39 13.60 -3.84
CA THR A 8 19.58 14.09 -4.94
C THR A 8 18.09 14.02 -4.58
N LEU A 9 17.27 14.82 -5.26
CA LEU A 9 15.81 14.78 -5.08
C LEU A 9 15.23 13.38 -5.30
N ARG A 10 15.76 12.66 -6.31
CA ARG A 10 15.35 11.29 -6.61
C ARG A 10 15.67 10.33 -5.46
N GLU A 11 16.84 10.42 -4.85
CA GLU A 11 17.23 9.59 -3.70
C GLU A 11 16.32 9.85 -2.50
N LEU A 12 15.96 11.12 -2.23
CA LEU A 12 15.01 11.46 -1.16
C LEU A 12 13.61 10.87 -1.42
N VAL A 13 13.15 10.90 -2.66
CA VAL A 13 11.86 10.30 -3.05
C VAL A 13 11.91 8.77 -2.97
N GLU A 14 13.00 8.15 -3.41
CA GLU A 14 13.21 6.70 -3.26
C GLU A 14 13.16 6.28 -1.79
N ASP A 15 13.87 6.99 -0.91
CA ASP A 15 13.85 6.73 0.53
C ASP A 15 12.43 6.89 1.13
N PHE A 16 11.66 7.88 0.68
CA PHE A 16 10.26 8.04 1.08
C PHE A 16 9.40 6.83 0.66
N LEU A 17 9.51 6.39 -0.60
CA LEU A 17 8.77 5.23 -1.11
C LEU A 17 9.20 3.92 -0.43
N TYR A 18 10.47 3.76 -0.11
CA TYR A 18 10.96 2.60 0.65
C TYR A 18 10.42 2.59 2.07
N ARG A 19 10.34 3.77 2.72
CA ARG A 19 9.70 3.91 4.03
C ARG A 19 8.21 3.56 3.96
N GLU A 20 7.50 4.06 2.96
CA GLU A 20 6.08 3.72 2.75
C GLU A 20 5.89 2.20 2.60
N ALA A 21 6.69 1.57 1.72
CA ALA A 21 6.67 0.13 1.49
C ALA A 21 6.93 -0.66 2.77
N ALA A 22 7.92 -0.25 3.58
CA ALA A 22 8.24 -0.90 4.85
C ALA A 22 7.09 -0.82 5.86
N LEU A 23 6.42 0.33 5.99
CA LEU A 23 5.26 0.48 6.87
C LEU A 23 4.13 -0.46 6.47
N LEU A 24 3.84 -0.56 5.18
CA LEU A 24 2.81 -1.46 4.66
C LEU A 24 3.20 -2.95 4.82
N ASP A 25 4.47 -3.29 4.63
CA ASP A 25 4.97 -4.66 4.77
C ASP A 25 4.98 -5.13 6.24
N ASP A 26 5.20 -4.22 7.17
CA ASP A 26 5.19 -4.48 8.62
C ASP A 26 3.79 -4.30 9.25
N TRP A 27 2.74 -4.09 8.43
CA TRP A 27 1.37 -3.86 8.88
C TRP A 27 1.19 -2.63 9.79
N ARG A 28 2.07 -1.64 9.68
CA ARG A 28 2.00 -0.35 10.41
C ARG A 28 1.05 0.62 9.70
N LEU A 29 -0.22 0.22 9.56
CA LEU A 29 -1.20 0.92 8.74
C LEU A 29 -1.50 2.35 9.24
N ASP A 30 -1.53 2.56 10.56
CA ASP A 30 -1.79 3.90 11.11
C ASP A 30 -0.64 4.87 10.81
N ASP A 31 0.60 4.39 10.85
CA ASP A 31 1.79 5.17 10.46
C ASP A 31 1.81 5.43 8.95
N TRP A 32 1.39 4.45 8.14
CA TRP A 32 1.27 4.62 6.70
C TRP A 32 0.22 5.68 6.33
N VAL A 33 -0.96 5.64 6.96
CA VAL A 33 -2.00 6.67 6.75
C VAL A 33 -1.49 8.05 7.16
N SER A 34 -0.62 8.14 8.17
CA SER A 34 -0.02 9.40 8.62
C SER A 34 0.97 10.02 7.62
N LEU A 35 1.32 9.33 6.53
CA LEU A 35 2.10 9.90 5.42
C LEU A 35 1.27 10.80 4.50
N PHE A 36 -0.06 10.68 4.53
CA PHE A 36 -0.96 11.44 3.67
C PHE A 36 -1.27 12.82 4.27
N THR A 37 -1.42 13.81 3.39
CA THR A 37 -2.01 15.11 3.72
C THR A 37 -3.52 14.97 3.96
N GLU A 38 -4.14 15.98 4.58
CA GLU A 38 -5.59 15.97 4.86
C GLU A 38 -6.46 16.01 3.58
N ASP A 39 -5.91 16.50 2.47
CA ASP A 39 -6.52 16.49 1.15
C ASP A 39 -6.09 15.29 0.29
N GLY A 40 -5.31 14.36 0.87
CA GLY A 40 -4.83 13.16 0.20
C GLY A 40 -5.95 12.25 -0.28
N ARG A 41 -5.82 11.75 -1.51
CA ARG A 41 -6.74 10.79 -2.13
C ARG A 41 -6.00 9.54 -2.58
N TYR A 42 -6.49 8.39 -2.18
CA TYR A 42 -5.93 7.09 -2.55
C TYR A 42 -6.84 6.39 -3.54
N VAL A 43 -6.39 6.33 -4.79
CA VAL A 43 -7.17 5.80 -5.92
C VAL A 43 -6.47 4.58 -6.51
N VAL A 44 -7.24 3.51 -6.72
CA VAL A 44 -6.79 2.33 -7.47
C VAL A 44 -7.83 2.03 -8.56
N PRO A 45 -7.52 2.29 -9.84
CA PRO A 45 -8.43 2.04 -10.96
C PRO A 45 -8.61 0.54 -11.21
N THR A 46 -9.57 0.16 -12.06
CA THR A 46 -9.72 -1.23 -12.48
C THR A 46 -8.64 -1.64 -13.48
N THR A 47 -8.39 -2.94 -13.61
CA THR A 47 -7.34 -3.45 -14.50
C THR A 47 -7.66 -3.28 -15.98
N ASP A 48 -8.94 -3.20 -16.33
CA ASP A 48 -9.44 -3.01 -17.70
C ASP A 48 -9.54 -1.54 -18.11
N LEU A 49 -9.50 -0.60 -17.15
CA LEU A 49 -9.45 0.83 -17.39
C LEU A 49 -8.43 1.53 -16.48
N PRO A 50 -7.11 1.45 -16.80
CA PRO A 50 -6.04 1.99 -15.98
C PRO A 50 -6.10 3.52 -15.76
N GLU A 51 -6.72 4.25 -16.70
CA GLU A 51 -6.90 5.71 -16.64
C GLU A 51 -8.30 6.10 -16.14
N GLY A 52 -9.01 5.17 -15.47
CA GLY A 52 -10.37 5.38 -14.97
C GLY A 52 -10.43 6.52 -13.96
N ASP A 53 -11.36 7.45 -14.17
CA ASP A 53 -11.58 8.59 -13.29
C ASP A 53 -12.69 8.26 -12.27
N PRO A 54 -12.39 8.24 -10.96
CA PRO A 54 -13.36 7.88 -9.93
C PRO A 54 -14.63 8.75 -9.90
N GLN A 55 -14.64 9.93 -10.52
CA GLN A 55 -15.84 10.76 -10.62
C GLN A 55 -16.86 10.23 -11.63
N ARG A 56 -16.45 9.42 -12.59
CA ARG A 56 -17.28 8.94 -13.69
C ARG A 56 -17.23 7.42 -13.90
N ASP A 57 -16.16 6.78 -13.45
CA ASP A 57 -15.86 5.36 -13.65
C ASP A 57 -15.90 4.59 -12.32
N LEU A 58 -16.26 3.31 -12.38
CA LEU A 58 -16.17 2.43 -11.23
C LEU A 58 -14.71 1.99 -11.05
N VAL A 59 -14.14 2.27 -9.88
CA VAL A 59 -12.75 1.93 -9.53
C VAL A 59 -12.69 0.97 -8.34
N PHE A 60 -11.55 0.31 -8.10
CA PHE A 60 -11.41 -0.59 -6.96
C PHE A 60 -11.35 0.16 -5.63
N ILE A 61 -10.65 1.29 -5.60
CA ILE A 61 -10.51 2.13 -4.40
C ILE A 61 -10.62 3.59 -4.81
N ASP A 62 -11.43 4.33 -4.07
CA ASP A 62 -11.55 5.79 -4.09
C ASP A 62 -11.77 6.27 -2.65
N ASP A 63 -10.67 6.36 -1.92
CA ASP A 63 -10.66 6.75 -0.52
C ASP A 63 -10.08 8.17 -0.38
N ASP A 64 -10.86 9.07 0.21
CA ASP A 64 -10.33 10.26 0.88
C ASP A 64 -9.62 9.87 2.19
N ILE A 65 -8.97 10.83 2.85
CA ILE A 65 -8.26 10.57 4.11
C ILE A 65 -9.15 9.96 5.21
N THR A 66 -10.44 10.32 5.26
CA THR A 66 -11.38 9.79 6.27
C THR A 66 -11.67 8.32 6.01
N ARG A 67 -11.93 7.96 4.76
CA ARG A 67 -12.14 6.57 4.32
C ARG A 67 -10.89 5.74 4.48
N LEU A 68 -9.72 6.31 4.19
CA LEU A 68 -8.44 5.64 4.32
C LEU A 68 -8.12 5.30 5.79
N ARG A 69 -8.35 6.26 6.70
CA ARG A 69 -8.28 6.04 8.17
C ARG A 69 -9.24 4.93 8.61
N ALA A 70 -10.49 4.98 8.17
CA ALA A 70 -11.49 3.95 8.50
C ALA A 70 -11.10 2.56 7.96
N ARG A 71 -10.47 2.50 6.78
CA ARG A 71 -9.91 1.26 6.21
C ARG A 71 -8.79 0.71 7.08
N ALA A 72 -7.83 1.53 7.52
CA ALA A 72 -6.74 1.11 8.39
C ALA A 72 -7.28 0.53 9.72
N VAL A 73 -8.22 1.23 10.37
CA VAL A 73 -8.89 0.75 11.59
C VAL A 73 -9.57 -0.60 11.37
N ARG A 74 -10.28 -0.77 10.25
CA ARG A 74 -10.95 -2.02 9.91
C ARG A 74 -9.95 -3.16 9.70
N LEU A 75 -8.82 -2.91 9.02
CA LEU A 75 -7.79 -3.92 8.74
C LEU A 75 -6.97 -4.31 9.97
N ASN A 76 -6.77 -3.38 10.91
CA ASN A 76 -6.12 -3.64 12.20
C ASN A 76 -7.02 -4.41 13.18
N SER A 77 -8.33 -4.47 12.92
CA SER A 77 -9.26 -5.22 13.78
C SER A 77 -9.04 -6.73 13.66
N ARG A 78 -9.02 -7.41 14.81
CA ARG A 78 -9.03 -8.89 14.90
C ARG A 78 -10.24 -9.56 14.23
N ARG A 79 -11.29 -8.79 13.91
CA ARG A 79 -12.47 -9.26 13.16
C ARG A 79 -12.26 -9.23 11.65
N ALA A 80 -11.11 -8.77 11.16
CA ALA A 80 -10.72 -8.88 9.76
C ALA A 80 -10.37 -10.34 9.41
N HIS A 81 -11.36 -11.23 9.44
CA HIS A 81 -11.18 -12.69 9.28
C HIS A 81 -10.46 -13.10 7.98
N ARG A 82 -10.50 -12.27 6.93
CA ARG A 82 -9.80 -12.53 5.66
C ARG A 82 -8.29 -12.24 5.72
N GLU A 83 -7.85 -11.47 6.70
CA GLU A 83 -6.46 -11.11 6.90
C GLU A 83 -5.95 -11.61 8.26
N TYR A 84 -6.57 -12.63 8.87
CA TYR A 84 -6.07 -13.19 10.13
C TYR A 84 -5.77 -14.69 9.97
N PRO A 85 -4.50 -15.14 10.13
CA PRO A 85 -3.31 -14.34 10.39
C PRO A 85 -2.94 -13.41 9.23
N TRP A 86 -2.34 -12.25 9.53
CA TRP A 86 -1.99 -11.24 8.52
C TRP A 86 -1.10 -11.83 7.44
N SER A 87 -1.40 -11.48 6.20
CA SER A 87 -0.59 -11.83 5.05
C SER A 87 0.79 -11.21 5.21
N ARG A 88 1.85 -11.98 4.93
CA ARG A 88 3.20 -11.42 4.78
C ARG A 88 3.31 -10.82 3.39
N THR A 89 3.52 -9.51 3.32
CA THR A 89 3.75 -8.80 2.05
C THR A 89 5.18 -8.34 1.91
N ARG A 90 5.66 -8.26 0.67
CA ARG A 90 6.90 -7.58 0.30
C ARG A 90 6.68 -6.73 -0.94
N ARG A 91 7.05 -5.46 -0.88
CA ARG A 91 6.93 -4.51 -1.99
C ARG A 91 8.30 -4.17 -2.56
N PHE A 92 8.48 -4.44 -3.85
CA PHE A 92 9.64 -3.99 -4.60
C PHE A 92 9.26 -2.75 -5.40
N VAL A 93 9.85 -1.62 -5.04
CA VAL A 93 9.68 -0.34 -5.73
C VAL A 93 10.84 -0.16 -6.70
N SER A 94 10.55 0.13 -7.96
CA SER A 94 11.57 0.37 -8.98
C SER A 94 11.12 1.44 -9.98
N ASN A 95 12.02 1.82 -10.89
CA ASN A 95 11.74 2.74 -11.99
C ASN A 95 11.19 4.11 -11.52
N VAL A 96 11.66 4.59 -10.37
CA VAL A 96 11.22 5.87 -9.80
C VAL A 96 11.64 7.02 -10.72
N ARG A 97 10.65 7.79 -11.16
CA ARG A 97 10.78 9.02 -11.94
C ARG A 97 10.11 10.16 -11.19
N VAL A 98 10.79 11.29 -11.14
CA VAL A 98 10.35 12.48 -10.41
C VAL A 98 10.28 13.64 -11.39
N GLU A 99 9.14 14.30 -11.40
CA GLU A 99 8.88 15.51 -12.17
C GLU A 99 8.45 16.61 -11.19
N GLU A 100 9.17 17.73 -11.20
CA GLU A 100 8.77 18.92 -10.45
C GLU A 100 7.55 19.57 -11.11
N THR A 101 6.57 19.96 -10.30
CA THR A 101 5.41 20.74 -10.76
C THR A 101 5.60 22.22 -10.44
N ASN A 102 4.80 23.08 -11.06
CA ASN A 102 4.91 24.54 -10.88
C ASN A 102 4.59 25.02 -9.46
N ASP A 103 3.93 24.19 -8.65
CA ASP A 103 3.37 24.56 -7.35
C ASP A 103 4.26 24.11 -6.18
N GLY A 104 5.50 23.67 -6.46
CA GLY A 104 6.42 23.14 -5.44
C GLY A 104 6.08 21.72 -4.99
N GLU A 105 5.25 21.01 -5.76
CA GLU A 105 4.94 19.60 -5.57
C GLU A 105 5.73 18.72 -6.53
N LEU A 106 5.73 17.42 -6.28
CA LEU A 106 6.39 16.44 -7.12
C LEU A 106 5.35 15.47 -7.68
N ARG A 107 5.38 15.29 -9.00
CA ARG A 107 4.73 14.15 -9.65
C ARG A 107 5.73 13.00 -9.67
N VAL A 108 5.37 11.92 -8.98
CA VAL A 108 6.21 10.72 -8.87
C VAL A 108 5.52 9.55 -9.54
N THR A 109 6.24 8.84 -10.41
CA THR A 109 5.80 7.55 -10.95
C THR A 109 6.81 6.46 -10.57
N SER A 110 6.31 5.27 -10.25
CA SER A 110 7.13 4.11 -9.94
C SER A 110 6.43 2.82 -10.35
N ASN A 111 7.22 1.77 -10.53
CA ASN A 111 6.70 0.41 -10.69
C ASN A 111 6.74 -0.28 -9.33
N VAL A 112 5.68 -1.00 -8.99
CA VAL A 112 5.58 -1.74 -7.72
C VAL A 112 5.22 -3.19 -8.00
N LEU A 113 6.06 -4.11 -7.53
CA LEU A 113 5.73 -5.53 -7.44
C LEU A 113 5.37 -5.85 -5.99
N VAL A 114 4.14 -6.35 -5.77
CA VAL A 114 3.68 -6.80 -4.46
C VAL A 114 3.70 -8.32 -4.41
N TYR A 115 4.60 -8.89 -3.61
CA TYR A 115 4.56 -10.30 -3.27
C TYR A 115 3.73 -10.49 -2.00
N ARG A 116 2.74 -11.39 -2.04
CA ARG A 116 1.90 -11.72 -0.89
C ARG A 116 1.96 -13.22 -0.62
N SER A 117 2.26 -13.58 0.62
CA SER A 117 2.16 -14.95 1.12
C SER A 117 1.25 -14.98 2.35
N ALA A 118 0.27 -15.86 2.36
CA ALA A 118 -0.61 -16.07 3.51
C ALA A 118 -0.41 -17.50 4.02
N ALA A 119 -0.34 -17.67 5.33
CA ALA A 119 -0.31 -19.02 5.91
C ALA A 119 -1.67 -19.68 5.68
N VAL A 120 -1.67 -20.88 5.13
CA VAL A 120 -2.88 -21.70 5.07
C VAL A 120 -3.24 -22.09 6.50
N ARG A 121 -4.46 -21.75 6.94
CA ARG A 121 -4.98 -22.27 8.20
C ARG A 121 -5.14 -23.77 8.06
N GLU A 122 -4.30 -24.57 8.70
CA GLU A 122 -4.58 -26.00 8.86
C GLU A 122 -5.90 -26.15 9.62
N LEU A 123 -6.90 -26.75 8.96
CA LEU A 123 -8.09 -27.20 9.66
C LEU A 123 -7.69 -28.43 10.50
N PRO A 124 -8.11 -28.50 11.78
CA PRO A 124 -7.79 -29.66 12.61
C PRO A 124 -8.29 -30.95 11.96
N SER A 125 -7.45 -31.99 12.00
CA SER A 125 -7.65 -33.34 11.42
C SER A 125 -8.94 -34.07 11.83
N SER A 126 -9.73 -33.53 12.76
CA SER A 126 -10.92 -34.20 13.31
C SER A 126 -12.19 -34.05 12.47
N ALA A 127 -12.14 -33.41 11.30
CA ALA A 127 -13.32 -33.17 10.46
C ALA A 127 -13.60 -34.26 9.39
N VAL A 128 -12.89 -35.40 9.43
CA VAL A 128 -13.20 -36.56 8.58
C VAL A 128 -13.68 -37.71 9.46
N SER A 129 -14.88 -37.57 10.00
CA SER A 129 -15.67 -38.72 10.46
C SER A 129 -16.59 -39.14 9.32
N THR A 130 -16.16 -40.15 8.59
CA THR A 130 -16.95 -40.89 7.60
C THR A 130 -18.16 -41.52 8.28
N THR A 131 -19.36 -41.04 7.95
CA THR A 131 -20.58 -41.85 8.11
C THR A 131 -20.51 -43.02 7.14
N SER A 132 -20.50 -44.23 7.70
CA SER A 132 -20.74 -45.49 6.98
C SER A 132 -22.22 -45.68 6.70
#